data_AF-K0T394-F1
#
_entry.id   AF-K0T394-F1
#
_cell.length_a   1.000
_cell.length_b   1.000
_cell.length_c   1.000
_cell.angle_alpha   90.00
_cell.angle_beta   90.00
_cell.angle_gamma   90.00
#
_symmetry.space_group_name_H-M   'P 1'
#
loop_
_entity.id
_entity.type
_entity.pdbx_description
1 polymer ?
#
loop_
_entity_poly.entity_id
_entity_poly.type
_entity_poly.pdbx_seq_one_letter_code
_entity_poly.pdbx_strand_id
1 'polypeptide(L)'
;MQADRDGLAQILNKIHNEREMERQRQAALEAARIAEQKRQAEAAAEAERAKRRRIEEETKETERFDRGIYIKFNLHESDYVQQNFGKTVTSMATGGTATVMLYEDGDWMYTAGLPKLLHNKLKCRAKHHPSPVYVAVGSEDRYCIKFSNGKSEWVGCDDLTDELNSSPSNKVKSVAFGASYDSYFVVYTNGGYAYQSIPSALAKLVDQRNRTDLSCVSLGPDGEYYVSAKNGRAWWGGMHADNLSIARKVQDRIKFMDFGDYDSFF
;
A
#
# COMPACT_ATOMS: atom_id res chain seq x y z
N MET A 1 86.10 17.54 31.99
CA MET A 1 85.03 18.14 31.16
C MET A 1 84.37 17.17 30.18
N GLN A 2 84.96 16.00 29.84
CA GLN A 2 84.29 15.01 28.96
C GLN A 2 83.13 14.27 29.67
N ALA A 3 83.32 13.90 30.95
CA ALA A 3 82.31 13.18 31.74
C ALA A 3 81.00 13.95 31.98
N ASP A 4 81.01 15.28 31.86
CA ASP A 4 79.84 16.15 32.06
C ASP A 4 78.95 16.22 30.80
N ARG A 5 79.53 16.00 29.60
CA ARG A 5 78.78 15.97 28.34
C ARG A 5 77.98 14.69 28.16
N ASP A 6 78.54 13.55 28.60
CA ASP A 6 77.88 12.25 28.49
C ASP A 6 76.66 12.14 29.42
N GLY A 7 76.72 12.77 30.61
CA GLY A 7 75.59 12.86 31.53
C GLY A 7 74.41 13.66 30.96
N LEU A 8 74.67 14.79 30.30
CA LEU A 8 73.63 15.59 29.66
C LEU A 8 72.97 14.87 28.48
N ALA A 9 73.73 14.11 27.69
CA ALA A 9 73.19 13.32 26.58
C ALA A 9 72.25 12.20 27.08
N GLN A 10 72.59 11.53 28.18
CA GLN A 10 71.72 10.53 28.81
C GLN A 10 70.42 11.13 29.34
N ILE A 11 70.48 12.31 29.95
CA ILE A 11 69.29 13.04 30.45
C ILE A 11 68.38 13.44 29.28
N LEU A 12 68.93 13.98 28.19
CA LEU A 12 68.15 14.38 27.01
C LEU A 12 67.49 13.19 26.31
N ASN A 13 68.19 12.05 26.19
CA ASN A 13 67.59 10.82 25.65
C ASN A 13 66.46 10.30 26.53
N LYS A 14 66.61 10.36 27.87
CA LYS A 14 65.56 9.98 28.80
C LYS A 14 64.31 10.87 28.65
N ILE A 15 64.49 12.19 28.59
CA ILE A 15 63.40 13.15 28.39
C ILE A 15 62.70 12.93 27.03
N HIS A 16 63.48 12.64 25.98
CA HIS A 16 62.91 12.36 24.66
C HIS A 16 62.06 11.09 24.66
N ASN A 17 62.58 10.00 25.24
CA ASN A 17 61.86 8.73 25.35
C ASN A 17 60.59 8.87 26.21
N GLU A 18 60.64 9.62 27.31
CA GLU A 18 59.46 9.92 28.13
C GLU A 18 58.41 10.70 27.34
N ARG A 19 58.81 11.73 26.57
CA ARG A 19 57.90 12.49 25.70
C ARG A 19 57.33 11.66 24.56
N GLU A 20 58.07 10.70 24.01
CA GLU A 20 57.56 9.78 22.99
C GLU A 20 56.56 8.79 23.58
N MET A 21 56.85 8.21 24.74
CA MET A 21 55.89 7.35 25.45
C MET A 21 54.62 8.09 25.83
N GLU A 22 54.71 9.35 26.27
CA GLU A 22 53.56 10.19 26.58
C GLU A 22 52.70 10.44 25.33
N ARG A 23 53.32 10.78 24.19
CA ARG A 23 52.62 10.95 22.91
C ARG A 23 51.94 9.67 22.45
N GLN A 24 52.60 8.52 22.59
CA GLN A 24 52.00 7.21 22.27
C GLN A 24 50.82 6.89 23.17
N ARG A 25 50.90 7.18 24.47
CA ARG A 25 49.79 7.01 25.42
C ARG A 25 48.60 7.91 25.08
N GLN A 26 48.86 9.18 24.76
CA GLN A 26 47.81 10.13 24.35
C GLN A 26 47.14 9.69 23.04
N ALA A 27 47.93 9.28 22.03
CA ALA A 27 47.41 8.77 20.77
C ALA A 27 46.58 7.49 20.96
N ALA A 28 47.03 6.57 21.84
CA ALA A 28 46.29 5.35 22.16
C ALA A 28 44.96 5.65 22.89
N LEU A 29 44.97 6.62 23.82
CA LEU A 29 43.76 7.06 24.52
C LEU A 29 42.76 7.71 23.56
N GLU A 30 43.24 8.57 22.66
CA GLU A 30 42.40 9.21 21.65
C GLU A 30 41.82 8.20 20.65
N ALA A 31 42.64 7.25 20.17
CA ALA A 31 42.19 6.17 19.32
C ALA A 31 41.13 5.30 20.01
N ALA A 32 41.31 4.97 21.30
CA ALA A 32 40.33 4.23 22.08
C ALA A 32 39.02 5.02 22.25
N ARG A 33 39.08 6.34 22.48
CA ARG A 33 37.91 7.20 22.56
C ARG A 33 37.15 7.26 21.23
N ILE A 34 37.86 7.41 20.11
CA ILE A 34 37.25 7.43 18.77
C ILE A 34 36.61 6.07 18.45
N ALA A 35 37.30 4.97 18.75
CA ALA A 35 36.77 3.62 18.55
C ALA A 35 35.50 3.40 19.38
N GLU A 36 35.48 3.85 20.64
CA GLU A 36 34.30 3.75 21.50
C GLU A 36 33.14 4.61 20.99
N GLN A 37 33.42 5.84 20.57
CA GLN A 37 32.40 6.71 19.96
C GLN A 37 31.82 6.11 18.68
N LYS A 38 32.66 5.51 17.83
CA LYS A 38 32.20 4.81 16.61
C LYS A 38 31.31 3.62 16.95
N ARG A 39 31.70 2.79 17.93
CA ARG A 39 30.90 1.65 18.39
C ARG A 39 29.55 2.09 18.96
N GLN A 40 29.53 3.16 19.75
CA GLN A 40 28.30 3.74 20.28
C GLN A 40 27.39 4.29 19.17
N ALA A 41 27.96 4.96 18.16
CA ALA A 41 27.22 5.48 17.01
C ALA A 41 26.62 4.36 16.15
N GLU A 42 27.39 3.29 15.88
CA GLU A 42 26.91 2.12 15.14
C GLU A 42 25.78 1.40 15.90
N ALA A 43 25.93 1.18 17.21
CA ALA A 43 24.90 0.59 18.05
C ALA A 43 23.62 1.45 18.12
N ALA A 44 23.76 2.78 18.22
CA ALA A 44 22.62 3.70 18.19
C ALA A 44 21.90 3.67 16.83
N ALA A 45 22.64 3.66 15.72
CA ALA A 45 22.06 3.58 14.38
C ALA A 45 21.36 2.23 14.13
N GLU A 46 21.90 1.13 14.63
CA GLU A 46 21.26 -0.18 14.56
C GLU A 46 19.98 -0.23 15.42
N ALA A 47 20.03 0.28 16.65
CA ALA A 47 18.86 0.37 17.52
C ALA A 47 17.75 1.24 16.92
N GLU A 48 18.10 2.35 16.27
CA GLU A 48 17.13 3.20 15.57
C GLU A 48 16.50 2.47 14.37
N ARG A 49 17.31 1.77 13.57
CA ARG A 49 16.80 0.95 12.45
C ARG A 49 15.87 -0.16 12.94
N ALA A 50 16.22 -0.83 14.03
CA ALA A 50 15.37 -1.86 14.65
C ALA A 50 14.04 -1.27 15.14
N LYS A 51 14.07 -0.10 15.81
CA LYS A 51 12.86 0.61 16.25
C LYS A 51 11.96 0.99 15.06
N ARG A 52 12.54 1.50 13.97
CA ARG A 52 11.78 1.84 12.76
C ARG A 52 11.12 0.62 12.13
N ARG A 53 11.85 -0.51 12.00
CA ARG A 53 11.30 -1.77 11.49
C ARG A 53 10.12 -2.27 12.32
N ARG A 54 10.23 -2.21 13.65
CA ARG A 54 9.15 -2.61 14.55
C ARG A 54 7.89 -1.75 14.36
N ILE A 55 8.04 -0.43 14.28
CA ILE A 55 6.92 0.49 14.03
C ILE A 55 6.26 0.20 12.68
N GLU A 56 7.06 -0.06 11.64
CA GLU A 56 6.57 -0.40 10.30
C GLU A 56 5.80 -1.73 10.31
N GLU A 57 6.30 -2.76 11.01
CA GLU A 57 5.62 -4.05 11.16
C GLU A 57 4.30 -3.93 11.93
N GLU A 58 4.27 -3.15 13.02
CA GLU A 58 3.05 -2.87 13.80
C GLU A 58 2.00 -2.09 12.96
N THR A 59 2.48 -1.15 12.12
CA THR A 59 1.62 -0.41 11.18
C THR A 59 1.04 -1.36 10.14
N LYS A 60 1.87 -2.19 9.50
CA LYS A 60 1.43 -3.19 8.52
C LYS A 60 0.40 -4.16 9.12
N GLU A 61 0.62 -4.64 10.33
CA GLU A 61 -0.32 -5.57 10.97
C GLU A 61 -1.69 -4.93 11.25
N THR A 62 -1.69 -3.65 11.63
CA THR A 62 -2.93 -2.87 11.78
C THR A 62 -3.67 -2.72 10.45
N GLU A 63 -2.95 -2.37 9.38
CA GLU A 63 -3.54 -2.25 8.05
C GLU A 63 -4.08 -3.60 7.53
N ARG A 64 -3.39 -4.71 7.78
CA ARG A 64 -3.86 -6.07 7.43
C ARG A 64 -5.17 -6.40 8.14
N PHE A 65 -5.29 -6.04 9.41
CA PHE A 65 -6.53 -6.22 10.16
C PHE A 65 -7.69 -5.40 9.56
N ASP A 66 -7.41 -4.17 9.12
CA ASP A 66 -8.41 -3.28 8.53
C ASP A 66 -8.86 -3.74 7.13
N ARG A 67 -7.98 -4.34 6.33
CA ARG A 67 -8.31 -4.91 5.00
C ARG A 67 -9.08 -6.22 5.08
N GLY A 68 -8.92 -6.96 6.17
CA GLY A 68 -9.50 -8.30 6.34
C GLY A 68 -8.53 -9.40 5.93
N ILE A 69 -8.61 -10.54 6.64
CA ILE A 69 -7.69 -11.68 6.48
C ILE A 69 -8.40 -12.95 5.99
N TYR A 70 -9.69 -12.85 5.69
CA TYR A 70 -10.53 -13.93 5.16
C TYR A 70 -11.32 -13.40 3.97
N ILE A 71 -11.64 -14.28 3.04
CA ILE A 71 -12.39 -13.94 1.83
C ILE A 71 -13.59 -14.89 1.68
N LYS A 72 -14.71 -14.36 1.19
CA LYS A 72 -15.91 -15.12 0.83
C LYS A 72 -16.36 -14.62 -0.53
N PHE A 73 -16.43 -15.51 -1.50
CA PHE A 73 -16.51 -15.06 -2.88
C PHE A 73 -17.30 -16.04 -3.76
N ASN A 74 -17.75 -15.52 -4.89
CA ASN A 74 -18.21 -16.26 -6.06
C ASN A 74 -17.41 -15.70 -7.25
N LEU A 75 -16.35 -16.39 -7.67
CA LEU A 75 -15.40 -15.89 -8.66
C LEU A 75 -15.06 -16.97 -9.67
N HIS A 76 -14.73 -16.53 -10.89
CA HIS A 76 -14.06 -17.37 -11.87
C HIS A 76 -12.68 -17.81 -11.35
N GLU A 77 -12.30 -19.07 -11.59
CA GLU A 77 -11.05 -19.67 -11.05
C GLU A 77 -10.93 -19.58 -9.51
N SER A 78 -12.04 -19.80 -8.80
CA SER A 78 -12.17 -19.80 -7.34
C SER A 78 -11.01 -20.44 -6.59
N ASP A 79 -10.58 -21.62 -7.01
CA ASP A 79 -9.56 -22.41 -6.33
C ASP A 79 -8.19 -21.73 -6.41
N TYR A 80 -7.89 -21.11 -7.56
CA TYR A 80 -6.64 -20.37 -7.75
C TYR A 80 -6.65 -19.09 -6.94
N VAL A 81 -7.77 -18.35 -6.91
CA VAL A 81 -7.93 -17.17 -6.06
C VAL A 81 -7.76 -17.55 -4.58
N GLN A 82 -8.40 -18.63 -4.13
CA GLN A 82 -8.30 -19.08 -2.74
C GLN A 82 -6.87 -19.48 -2.34
N GLN A 83 -6.12 -20.15 -3.23
CA GLN A 83 -4.74 -20.56 -2.98
C GLN A 83 -3.78 -19.37 -2.88
N ASN A 84 -4.08 -18.27 -3.56
CA ASN A 84 -3.21 -17.10 -3.64
C ASN A 84 -3.66 -15.93 -2.74
N PHE A 85 -4.86 -15.99 -2.16
CA PHE A 85 -5.33 -15.03 -1.18
C PHE A 85 -4.64 -15.23 0.17
N GLY A 86 -4.22 -14.13 0.80
CA GLY A 86 -3.60 -14.17 2.11
C GLY A 86 -3.50 -12.79 2.75
N LYS A 87 -2.97 -12.73 3.97
CA LYS A 87 -2.86 -11.48 4.75
C LYS A 87 -1.99 -10.39 4.08
N THR A 88 -1.18 -10.76 3.09
CA THR A 88 -0.31 -9.83 2.36
C THR A 88 -1.02 -9.16 1.19
N VAL A 89 -2.27 -9.52 0.88
CA VAL A 89 -3.05 -8.85 -0.17
C VAL A 89 -3.39 -7.42 0.31
N THR A 90 -3.03 -6.43 -0.50
CA THR A 90 -3.24 -5.00 -0.22
C THR A 90 -4.41 -4.42 -0.99
N SER A 91 -4.66 -4.94 -2.18
CA SER A 91 -5.75 -4.52 -3.07
C SER A 91 -6.14 -5.71 -3.94
N MET A 92 -7.43 -5.88 -4.15
CA MET A 92 -8.01 -6.91 -5.00
C MET A 92 -9.15 -6.29 -5.79
N ALA A 93 -9.33 -6.73 -7.03
CA ALA A 93 -10.46 -6.31 -7.85
C ALA A 93 -10.93 -7.45 -8.76
N THR A 94 -12.21 -7.49 -9.09
CA THR A 94 -12.80 -8.44 -10.03
C THR A 94 -13.54 -7.72 -11.17
N GLY A 95 -13.39 -8.23 -12.38
CA GLY A 95 -14.17 -7.81 -13.55
C GLY A 95 -15.14 -8.89 -14.02
N GLY A 96 -15.51 -9.84 -13.16
CA GLY A 96 -16.33 -10.99 -13.53
C GLY A 96 -15.51 -12.19 -13.96
N THR A 97 -14.86 -12.07 -15.11
CA THR A 97 -14.03 -13.15 -15.68
C THR A 97 -12.62 -13.20 -15.11
N ALA A 98 -12.13 -12.05 -14.65
CA ALA A 98 -10.79 -11.88 -14.14
C ALA A 98 -10.78 -11.33 -12.71
N THR A 99 -9.79 -11.76 -11.95
CA THR A 99 -9.49 -11.28 -10.61
C THR A 99 -8.02 -10.90 -10.57
N VAL A 100 -7.70 -9.76 -9.97
CA VAL A 100 -6.33 -9.28 -9.76
C VAL A 100 -6.10 -9.07 -8.27
N MET A 101 -4.94 -9.49 -7.77
CA MET A 101 -4.49 -9.26 -6.40
C MET A 101 -3.12 -8.60 -6.41
N LEU A 102 -2.96 -7.57 -5.57
CA LEU A 102 -1.70 -6.87 -5.33
C LEU A 102 -1.20 -7.21 -3.92
N TYR A 103 0.11 -7.33 -3.76
CA TYR A 103 0.73 -7.76 -2.50
C TYR A 103 1.60 -6.68 -1.86
N GLU A 104 1.88 -6.81 -0.55
CA GLU A 104 2.69 -5.86 0.23
C GLU A 104 4.15 -5.76 -0.24
N ASP A 105 4.70 -6.81 -0.83
CA ASP A 105 6.05 -6.83 -1.41
C ASP A 105 6.11 -6.20 -2.81
N GLY A 106 4.96 -5.74 -3.32
CA GLY A 106 4.81 -5.14 -4.63
C GLY A 106 4.66 -6.16 -5.76
N ASP A 107 4.55 -7.46 -5.46
CA ASP A 107 4.17 -8.47 -6.44
C ASP A 107 2.67 -8.42 -6.75
N TRP A 108 2.25 -9.15 -7.78
CA TRP A 108 0.85 -9.25 -8.17
C TRP A 108 0.52 -10.60 -8.81
N MET A 109 -0.74 -10.97 -8.76
CA MET A 109 -1.28 -12.07 -9.56
C MET A 109 -2.58 -11.65 -10.25
N TYR A 110 -2.92 -12.37 -11.33
CA TYR A 110 -4.21 -12.23 -11.98
C TYR A 110 -4.66 -13.57 -12.58
N THR A 111 -5.97 -13.77 -12.70
CA THR A 111 -6.58 -14.89 -13.45
C THR A 111 -6.75 -14.51 -14.92
N ALA A 112 -7.20 -15.46 -15.76
CA ALA A 112 -7.50 -15.19 -17.16
C ALA A 112 -8.61 -14.14 -17.32
N GLY A 113 -8.63 -13.44 -18.47
CA GLY A 113 -9.68 -12.46 -18.80
C GLY A 113 -9.38 -11.01 -18.43
N LEU A 114 -8.19 -10.71 -17.89
CA LEU A 114 -7.81 -9.36 -17.49
C LEU A 114 -7.81 -8.40 -18.71
N PRO A 115 -8.28 -7.14 -18.58
CA PRO A 115 -8.27 -6.17 -19.67
C PRO A 115 -6.87 -6.07 -20.30
N LYS A 116 -6.78 -6.17 -21.63
CA LYS A 116 -5.50 -6.32 -22.34
C LYS A 116 -4.49 -5.22 -21.98
N LEU A 117 -4.96 -3.98 -21.86
CA LEU A 117 -4.13 -2.85 -21.49
C LEU A 117 -3.62 -2.96 -20.04
N LEU A 118 -4.48 -3.34 -19.09
CA LEU A 118 -4.08 -3.59 -17.70
C LEU A 118 -3.08 -4.75 -17.60
N HIS A 119 -3.35 -5.85 -18.31
CA HIS A 119 -2.45 -7.00 -18.39
C HIS A 119 -1.06 -6.57 -18.89
N ASN A 120 -0.97 -5.70 -19.91
CA ASN A 120 0.31 -5.18 -20.39
C ASN A 120 1.04 -4.29 -19.37
N LYS A 121 0.33 -3.66 -18.42
CA LYS A 121 0.96 -2.86 -17.35
C LYS A 121 1.57 -3.72 -16.25
N LEU A 122 1.00 -4.90 -16.04
CA LEU A 122 1.43 -5.87 -15.02
C LEU A 122 2.46 -6.85 -15.59
N LYS A 123 2.22 -7.39 -16.79
CA LYS A 123 3.12 -8.35 -17.43
C LYS A 123 4.47 -7.71 -17.76
N CYS A 124 5.54 -8.45 -17.47
CA CYS A 124 6.93 -8.06 -17.77
C CYS A 124 7.40 -6.76 -17.10
N ARG A 125 6.73 -6.31 -16.04
CA ARG A 125 7.19 -5.14 -15.29
C ARG A 125 8.46 -5.47 -14.50
N ALA A 126 9.53 -4.74 -14.78
CA ALA A 126 10.81 -4.90 -14.08
C ALA A 126 10.72 -4.44 -12.62
N LYS A 127 11.49 -5.08 -11.72
CA LYS A 127 11.50 -4.79 -10.27
C LYS A 127 11.86 -3.35 -9.89
N HIS A 128 12.56 -2.63 -10.75
CA HIS A 128 12.93 -1.23 -10.51
C HIS A 128 11.83 -0.23 -10.90
N HIS A 129 10.78 -0.67 -11.59
CA HIS A 129 9.62 0.17 -11.85
C HIS A 129 8.74 0.26 -10.60
N PRO A 130 8.02 1.38 -10.40
CA PRO A 130 7.10 1.54 -9.28
C PRO A 130 6.09 0.38 -9.21
N SER A 131 5.99 -0.29 -8.07
CA SER A 131 5.00 -1.36 -7.85
C SER A 131 3.56 -0.84 -7.94
N PRO A 132 2.60 -1.66 -8.41
CA PRO A 132 1.18 -1.34 -8.29
C PRO A 132 0.74 -1.40 -6.82
N VAL A 133 -0.12 -0.47 -6.39
CA VAL A 133 -0.58 -0.35 -4.99
C VAL A 133 -2.11 -0.29 -4.86
N TYR A 134 -2.81 -0.07 -5.96
CA TYR A 134 -4.27 -0.10 -6.01
C TYR A 134 -4.71 -0.45 -7.42
N VAL A 135 -5.79 -1.22 -7.50
CA VAL A 135 -6.44 -1.58 -8.75
C VAL A 135 -7.96 -1.60 -8.58
N ALA A 136 -8.65 -1.16 -9.62
CA ALA A 136 -10.08 -1.36 -9.85
C ALA A 136 -10.26 -1.89 -11.26
N VAL A 137 -11.18 -2.84 -11.43
CA VAL A 137 -11.55 -3.42 -12.72
C VAL A 137 -13.06 -3.26 -12.85
N GLY A 138 -13.52 -2.91 -14.04
CA GLY A 138 -14.93 -2.85 -14.37
C GLY A 138 -15.23 -3.65 -15.63
N SER A 139 -16.50 -3.71 -15.99
CA SER A 139 -16.95 -4.20 -17.30
C SER A 139 -16.36 -3.34 -18.44
N GLU A 140 -16.43 -3.85 -19.67
CA GLU A 140 -16.00 -3.14 -20.90
C GLU A 140 -14.50 -2.76 -20.90
N ASP A 141 -13.64 -3.65 -20.41
CA ASP A 141 -12.18 -3.46 -20.34
C ASP A 141 -11.73 -2.22 -19.51
N ARG A 142 -12.63 -1.67 -18.69
CA ARG A 142 -12.34 -0.51 -17.83
C ARG A 142 -11.46 -0.91 -16.67
N TYR A 143 -10.51 -0.04 -16.34
CA TYR A 143 -9.67 -0.24 -15.16
C TYR A 143 -9.12 1.09 -14.64
N CYS A 144 -8.70 1.07 -13.39
CA CYS A 144 -7.85 2.10 -12.80
C CYS A 144 -6.72 1.40 -12.03
N ILE A 145 -5.48 1.81 -12.24
CA ILE A 145 -4.31 1.28 -11.54
C ILE A 145 -3.47 2.44 -11.01
N LYS A 146 -3.07 2.36 -9.74
CA LYS A 146 -2.18 3.33 -9.09
C LYS A 146 -0.87 2.65 -8.73
N PHE A 147 0.22 3.37 -8.89
CA PHE A 147 1.56 2.91 -8.57
C PHE A 147 2.14 3.61 -7.33
N SER A 148 3.15 3.01 -6.71
CA SER A 148 3.78 3.49 -5.48
C SER A 148 4.46 4.86 -5.59
N ASN A 149 4.74 5.33 -6.82
CA ASN A 149 5.21 6.69 -7.09
C ASN A 149 4.09 7.74 -7.17
N GLY A 150 2.83 7.35 -6.94
CA GLY A 150 1.66 8.22 -7.00
C GLY A 150 1.10 8.45 -8.41
N LYS A 151 1.69 7.85 -9.45
CA LYS A 151 1.13 7.85 -10.81
C LYS A 151 -0.07 6.92 -10.86
N SER A 152 -1.11 7.34 -11.58
CA SER A 152 -2.26 6.49 -11.92
C SER A 152 -2.41 6.40 -13.44
N GLU A 153 -2.98 5.29 -13.90
CA GLU A 153 -3.38 5.07 -15.29
C GLU A 153 -4.76 4.41 -15.30
N TRP A 154 -5.61 4.73 -16.26
CA TRP A 154 -6.98 4.23 -16.31
C TRP A 154 -7.52 4.14 -17.74
N VAL A 155 -8.62 3.40 -17.88
CA VAL A 155 -9.50 3.35 -19.06
C VAL A 155 -10.93 3.46 -18.56
N GLY A 156 -11.68 4.44 -19.08
CA GLY A 156 -13.08 4.72 -18.72
C GLY A 156 -13.66 5.85 -19.58
N CYS A 157 -14.85 6.33 -19.22
CA CYS A 157 -15.52 7.41 -19.95
C CYS A 157 -14.79 8.76 -19.87
N ASP A 158 -15.17 9.68 -20.77
CA ASP A 158 -14.60 11.02 -20.86
C ASP A 158 -14.83 11.81 -19.56
N ASP A 159 -16.05 11.74 -18.99
CA ASP A 159 -16.39 12.39 -17.72
C ASP A 159 -15.48 11.93 -16.56
N LEU A 160 -15.20 10.62 -16.47
CA LEU A 160 -14.26 10.09 -15.47
C LEU A 160 -12.85 10.61 -15.73
N THR A 161 -12.44 10.69 -17.00
CA THR A 161 -11.12 11.18 -17.39
C THR A 161 -10.96 12.66 -17.03
N ASP A 162 -11.97 13.49 -17.28
CA ASP A 162 -11.99 14.90 -16.91
C ASP A 162 -11.96 15.07 -15.38
N GLU A 163 -12.71 14.25 -14.65
CA GLU A 163 -12.70 14.24 -13.18
C GLU A 163 -11.31 13.87 -12.62
N LEU A 164 -10.70 12.80 -13.13
CA LEU A 164 -9.38 12.34 -12.70
C LEU A 164 -8.24 13.29 -13.12
N ASN A 165 -8.39 14.03 -14.22
CA ASN A 165 -7.43 15.05 -14.66
C ASN A 165 -7.56 16.36 -13.88
N SER A 166 -8.78 16.74 -13.48
CA SER A 166 -9.05 17.96 -12.70
C SER A 166 -8.63 17.83 -11.24
N SER A 167 -8.48 16.60 -10.76
CA SER A 167 -8.04 16.28 -9.40
C SER A 167 -6.57 15.81 -9.39
N PRO A 168 -5.70 16.33 -8.51
CA PRO A 168 -4.36 15.77 -8.33
C PRO A 168 -4.43 14.25 -8.05
N SER A 169 -3.64 13.45 -8.77
CA SER A 169 -3.71 11.96 -8.71
C SER A 169 -3.51 11.39 -7.30
N ASN A 170 -2.74 12.09 -6.45
CA ASN A 170 -2.52 11.72 -5.06
C ASN A 170 -3.78 11.86 -4.17
N LYS A 171 -4.81 12.55 -4.66
CA LYS A 171 -6.10 12.69 -3.96
C LYS A 171 -7.08 11.58 -4.26
N VAL A 172 -6.89 10.76 -5.29
CA VAL A 172 -7.82 9.65 -5.57
C VAL A 172 -7.49 8.47 -4.67
N LYS A 173 -8.51 8.01 -3.92
CA LYS A 173 -8.42 6.89 -2.98
C LYS A 173 -9.03 5.62 -3.56
N SER A 174 -10.19 5.72 -4.20
CA SER A 174 -10.92 4.59 -4.77
C SER A 174 -11.73 5.05 -5.98
N VAL A 175 -11.78 4.20 -7.00
CA VAL A 175 -12.58 4.33 -8.22
C VAL A 175 -13.40 3.06 -8.36
N ALA A 176 -14.66 3.18 -8.72
CA ALA A 176 -15.54 2.07 -9.03
C ALA A 176 -16.25 2.31 -10.36
N PHE A 177 -16.51 1.23 -11.07
CA PHE A 177 -17.15 1.21 -12.38
C PHE A 177 -18.51 0.51 -12.25
N GLY A 178 -19.59 1.18 -12.65
CA GLY A 178 -20.94 0.61 -12.53
C GLY A 178 -21.45 -0.05 -13.82
N ALA A 179 -22.78 -0.14 -13.93
CA ALA A 179 -23.50 -0.87 -14.98
C ALA A 179 -23.11 -0.52 -16.42
N SER A 180 -22.96 0.75 -16.75
CA SER A 180 -22.63 1.23 -18.09
C SER A 180 -21.22 1.80 -18.14
N TYR A 181 -20.65 1.92 -19.34
CA TYR A 181 -19.38 2.61 -19.60
C TYR A 181 -19.24 3.96 -18.88
N ASP A 182 -20.32 4.77 -18.88
CA ASP A 182 -20.37 6.10 -18.26
C ASP A 182 -20.64 6.10 -16.75
N SER A 183 -20.91 4.93 -16.16
CA SER A 183 -21.18 4.79 -14.73
C SER A 183 -19.88 4.68 -13.94
N TYR A 184 -19.62 5.66 -13.06
CA TYR A 184 -18.46 5.67 -12.19
C TYR A 184 -18.74 6.29 -10.82
N PHE A 185 -17.88 5.95 -9.87
CA PHE A 185 -17.82 6.61 -8.57
C PHE A 185 -16.36 6.77 -8.15
N VAL A 186 -15.94 7.99 -7.82
CA VAL A 186 -14.61 8.32 -7.30
C VAL A 186 -14.72 8.76 -5.84
N VAL A 187 -13.91 8.18 -4.97
CA VAL A 187 -13.69 8.63 -3.59
C VAL A 187 -12.29 9.21 -3.47
N TYR A 188 -12.19 10.41 -2.90
CA TYR A 188 -10.90 11.07 -2.65
C TYR A 188 -10.36 10.77 -1.25
N THR A 189 -9.08 11.04 -1.02
CA THR A 189 -8.39 10.83 0.26
C THR A 189 -8.97 11.70 1.39
N ASN A 190 -9.47 12.89 1.07
CA ASN A 190 -10.21 13.73 2.02
C ASN A 190 -11.61 13.19 2.35
N GLY A 191 -12.06 12.12 1.70
CA GLY A 191 -13.36 11.47 1.88
C GLY A 191 -14.51 12.10 1.10
N GLY A 192 -14.21 13.13 0.30
CA GLY A 192 -15.13 13.62 -0.72
C GLY A 192 -15.28 12.62 -1.86
N TYR A 193 -16.22 12.92 -2.74
CA TYR A 193 -16.53 12.04 -3.85
C TYR A 193 -17.16 12.77 -5.04
N ALA A 194 -17.06 12.15 -6.22
CA ALA A 194 -17.77 12.49 -7.44
C ALA A 194 -18.30 11.20 -8.07
N TYR A 195 -19.41 11.28 -8.79
CA TYR A 195 -20.01 10.10 -9.42
C TYR A 195 -20.86 10.49 -10.63
N GLN A 196 -21.11 9.50 -11.49
CA GLN A 196 -22.02 9.61 -12.62
C GLN A 196 -22.79 8.29 -12.78
N SER A 197 -24.08 8.37 -13.06
CA SER A 197 -24.93 7.21 -13.41
C SER A 197 -24.87 6.03 -12.42
N ILE A 198 -24.96 6.30 -11.12
CA ILE A 198 -24.90 5.29 -10.05
C ILE A 198 -26.28 4.76 -9.64
N PRO A 199 -26.37 3.60 -8.94
CA PRO A 199 -27.64 3.06 -8.46
C PRO A 199 -28.43 4.08 -7.60
N SER A 200 -29.73 4.19 -7.84
CA SER A 200 -30.59 5.18 -7.16
C SER A 200 -30.60 5.06 -5.63
N ALA A 201 -30.48 3.84 -5.10
CA ALA A 201 -30.34 3.59 -3.68
C ALA A 201 -29.03 4.16 -3.11
N LEU A 202 -27.92 4.00 -3.85
CA LEU A 202 -26.63 4.58 -3.49
C LEU A 202 -26.67 6.12 -3.57
N ALA A 203 -27.28 6.69 -4.62
CA ALA A 203 -27.43 8.14 -4.76
C ALA A 203 -28.17 8.75 -3.55
N LYS A 204 -29.33 8.18 -3.18
CA LYS A 204 -30.08 8.60 -1.97
C LYS A 204 -29.25 8.46 -0.70
N LEU A 205 -28.47 7.38 -0.59
CA LEU A 205 -27.61 7.15 0.55
C LEU A 205 -26.55 8.25 0.66
N VAL A 206 -25.85 8.59 -0.42
CA VAL A 206 -24.75 9.59 -0.37
C VAL A 206 -25.27 11.02 -0.23
N ASP A 207 -26.44 11.33 -0.77
CA ASP A 207 -27.09 12.65 -0.61
C ASP A 207 -27.47 12.97 0.85
N GLN A 208 -27.70 11.95 1.68
CA GLN A 208 -28.03 12.11 3.10
C GLN A 208 -26.78 12.22 3.99
N ARG A 209 -25.56 12.19 3.42
CA ARG A 209 -24.31 12.12 4.18
C ARG A 209 -23.52 13.42 4.21
N ASN A 210 -22.56 13.45 5.13
CA ASN A 210 -21.46 14.39 5.05
C ASN A 210 -20.64 14.13 3.77
N ARG A 211 -20.39 15.19 3.01
CA ARG A 211 -19.63 15.16 1.74
C ARG A 211 -18.14 14.81 1.89
N THR A 212 -17.65 14.38 3.06
CA THR A 212 -16.21 14.15 3.33
C THR A 212 -15.89 12.92 4.17
N ASP A 213 -16.84 11.99 4.34
CA ASP A 213 -16.68 10.87 5.27
C ASP A 213 -16.46 9.51 4.60
N LEU A 214 -16.42 9.43 3.27
CA LEU A 214 -16.25 8.16 2.56
C LEU A 214 -14.79 7.67 2.58
N SER A 215 -14.63 6.36 2.52
CA SER A 215 -13.34 5.67 2.57
C SER A 215 -13.09 4.82 1.32
N CYS A 216 -14.07 4.04 0.88
CA CYS A 216 -13.99 3.32 -0.39
C CYS A 216 -15.38 3.08 -0.97
N VAL A 217 -15.41 2.77 -2.26
CA VAL A 217 -16.60 2.41 -3.02
C VAL A 217 -16.29 1.23 -3.95
N SER A 218 -17.28 0.37 -4.18
CA SER A 218 -17.34 -0.57 -5.30
C SER A 218 -18.74 -0.51 -5.91
N LEU A 219 -18.83 -0.75 -7.21
CA LEU A 219 -20.04 -0.79 -8.00
C LEU A 219 -20.02 -2.07 -8.83
N GLY A 220 -21.18 -2.68 -9.02
CA GLY A 220 -21.35 -3.83 -9.89
C GLY A 220 -22.17 -3.52 -11.14
N PRO A 221 -22.13 -4.43 -12.12
CA PRO A 221 -22.79 -4.25 -13.40
C PRO A 221 -24.33 -4.31 -13.31
N ASP A 222 -24.87 -4.97 -12.29
CA ASP A 222 -26.31 -5.20 -12.11
C ASP A 222 -26.92 -4.28 -11.04
N GLY A 223 -26.20 -3.20 -10.71
CA GLY A 223 -26.63 -2.19 -9.74
C GLY A 223 -26.20 -2.47 -8.31
N GLU A 224 -25.28 -3.42 -8.12
CA GLU A 224 -24.62 -3.66 -6.84
C GLU A 224 -23.80 -2.46 -6.43
N TYR A 225 -23.69 -2.27 -5.11
CA TYR A 225 -22.79 -1.28 -4.57
C TYR A 225 -22.30 -1.70 -3.19
N TYR A 226 -21.08 -1.25 -2.87
CA TYR A 226 -20.51 -1.25 -1.54
C TYR A 226 -19.92 0.13 -1.28
N VAL A 227 -20.18 0.69 -0.12
CA VAL A 227 -19.61 1.97 0.30
C VAL A 227 -19.23 1.87 1.77
N SER A 228 -18.02 2.29 2.11
CA SER A 228 -17.58 2.40 3.50
C SER A 228 -17.22 3.83 3.86
N ALA A 229 -17.42 4.18 5.12
CA ALA A 229 -17.04 5.45 5.70
C ALA A 229 -15.75 5.31 6.53
N LYS A 230 -15.09 6.43 6.77
CA LYS A 230 -13.85 6.51 7.58
C LYS A 230 -14.03 6.05 9.03
N ASN A 231 -15.26 6.03 9.53
CA ASN A 231 -15.59 5.53 10.87
C ASN A 231 -15.84 4.01 10.92
N GLY A 232 -15.57 3.29 9.84
CA GLY A 232 -15.72 1.84 9.75
C GLY A 232 -17.14 1.34 9.47
N ARG A 233 -18.15 2.24 9.40
CA ARG A 233 -19.48 1.84 8.94
C ARG A 233 -19.46 1.58 7.44
N ALA A 234 -20.20 0.57 7.01
CA ALA A 234 -20.35 0.22 5.60
C ALA A 234 -21.81 -0.06 5.25
N TRP A 235 -22.12 0.09 3.96
CA TRP A 235 -23.43 -0.16 3.37
C TRP A 235 -23.25 -0.83 2.03
N TRP A 236 -24.13 -1.76 1.70
CA TRP A 236 -24.15 -2.42 0.41
C TRP A 236 -25.58 -2.76 0.00
N GLY A 237 -25.78 -3.00 -1.30
CA GLY A 237 -27.09 -3.32 -1.86
C GLY A 237 -26.98 -3.77 -3.31
N GLY A 238 -28.12 -4.07 -3.94
CA GLY A 238 -28.20 -4.48 -5.35
C GLY A 238 -27.83 -5.94 -5.64
N MET A 239 -27.21 -6.65 -4.69
CA MET A 239 -26.75 -8.03 -4.88
C MET A 239 -27.89 -9.02 -5.16
N HIS A 240 -27.61 -10.03 -5.98
CA HIS A 240 -28.46 -11.20 -6.16
C HIS A 240 -28.68 -11.94 -4.82
N ALA A 241 -29.83 -12.64 -4.70
CA ALA A 241 -30.28 -13.25 -3.44
C ALA A 241 -29.28 -14.26 -2.88
N ASP A 242 -28.63 -15.04 -3.74
CA ASP A 242 -27.64 -16.06 -3.36
C ASP A 242 -26.39 -15.42 -2.77
N ASN A 243 -25.84 -14.40 -3.43
CA ASN A 243 -24.69 -13.63 -2.95
C ASN A 243 -25.00 -12.88 -1.65
N LEU A 244 -26.20 -12.29 -1.54
CA LEU A 244 -26.66 -11.66 -0.32
C LEU A 244 -26.74 -12.66 0.85
N SER A 245 -27.10 -13.91 0.59
CA SER A 245 -27.13 -14.96 1.63
C SER A 245 -25.72 -15.28 2.16
N ILE A 246 -24.69 -15.19 1.31
CA ILE A 246 -23.29 -15.38 1.71
C ILE A 246 -22.81 -14.18 2.53
N ALA A 247 -23.04 -12.95 2.03
CA ALA A 247 -22.65 -11.72 2.72
C ALA A 247 -23.28 -11.62 4.12
N ARG A 248 -24.57 -11.97 4.27
CA ARG A 248 -25.28 -11.96 5.57
C ARG A 248 -24.65 -12.86 6.62
N LYS A 249 -24.02 -13.98 6.24
CA LYS A 249 -23.34 -14.89 7.18
C LYS A 249 -22.08 -14.26 7.80
N VAL A 250 -21.53 -13.22 7.18
CA VAL A 250 -20.29 -12.56 7.60
C VAL A 250 -20.43 -11.05 7.76
N GLN A 251 -21.66 -10.52 7.79
CA GLN A 251 -21.95 -9.07 7.72
C GLN A 251 -21.16 -8.21 8.73
N ASP A 252 -20.98 -8.71 9.96
CA ASP A 252 -20.27 -7.98 11.03
C ASP A 252 -18.74 -7.99 10.85
N ARG A 253 -18.25 -8.72 9.84
CA ARG A 253 -16.84 -8.92 9.54
C ARG A 253 -16.44 -8.40 8.16
N ILE A 254 -17.38 -7.87 7.38
CA ILE A 254 -17.11 -7.32 6.05
C ILE A 254 -16.24 -6.07 6.20
N LYS A 255 -15.08 -6.08 5.54
CA LYS A 255 -14.16 -4.95 5.44
C LYS A 255 -14.21 -4.26 4.09
N PHE A 256 -14.50 -5.03 3.06
CA PHE A 256 -14.61 -4.60 1.68
C PHE A 256 -15.46 -5.62 0.91
N MET A 257 -16.08 -5.17 -0.17
CA MET A 257 -16.72 -6.02 -1.18
C MET A 257 -16.41 -5.43 -2.54
N ASP A 258 -16.23 -6.29 -3.53
CA ASP A 258 -16.12 -5.89 -4.93
C ASP A 258 -17.04 -6.75 -5.79
N PHE A 259 -17.48 -6.19 -6.91
CA PHE A 259 -18.46 -6.81 -7.81
C PHE A 259 -17.92 -6.81 -9.23
N GLY A 260 -18.25 -7.85 -10.00
CA GLY A 260 -17.92 -7.92 -11.41
C GLY A 260 -19.00 -8.68 -12.18
N ASP A 261 -18.83 -8.79 -13.49
CA ASP A 261 -19.80 -9.46 -14.38
C ASP A 261 -20.14 -10.89 -13.93
N TYR A 262 -21.30 -11.37 -14.38
CA TYR A 262 -21.80 -12.73 -14.12
C TYR A 262 -22.07 -13.03 -12.64
N ASP A 263 -22.61 -12.06 -11.90
CA ASP A 263 -22.92 -12.17 -10.45
C ASP A 263 -21.69 -12.56 -9.62
N SER A 264 -20.50 -12.12 -10.05
CA SER A 264 -19.25 -12.37 -9.34
C SER A 264 -19.03 -11.34 -8.22
N PHE A 265 -18.52 -11.80 -7.08
CA PHE A 265 -18.17 -10.91 -5.97
C PHE A 265 -17.12 -11.55 -5.05
N PHE A 266 -16.52 -10.76 -4.16
CA PHE A 266 -15.72 -11.25 -3.03
C PHE A 266 -15.79 -10.38 -1.77
#